data_AF-A0A7Y2KHW0-F1
#
_entry.id   AF-A0A7Y2KHW0-F1
#
_cell.length_a   1.000
_cell.length_b   1.000
_cell.length_c   1.000
_cell.angle_alpha   90.00
_cell.angle_beta   90.00
_cell.angle_gamma   90.00
#
_symmetry.space_group_name_H-M   'P 1'
#
loop_
_entity.id
_entity.type
_entity.pdbx_description
1 polymer ?
#
loop_
_entity_poly.entity_id
_entity_poly.type
_entity_poly.pdbx_seq_one_letter_code
_entity_poly.pdbx_strand_id
1 'polypeptide(L)'
;MKGFPEMTGGRIALFVLAGGIVALTQFGPLAKDGGSLLLALLFWATVIEGCIAVVAACTLIKAKWVASVKRELLSVHPLLLFVSVLFLFLMPFVDSYPWVGREGIWFDKGFFVGRNFVLLLLAYLTARRFAIASNKDEEGRERFAALYLFVFVASQSFMAFDWVMSLAYPWINTLMGGYFFIESLFGGFALSGILYAFLHGRPAPTHGPEGRSDLKDIAILLFGFSILWAGLFFAQFL
;
A
#
# COMPACT_ATOMS: atom_id res chain seq x y z
N MET A 1 17.98 -11.18 -27.06
CA MET A 1 17.35 -11.80 -25.87
C MET A 1 18.13 -11.32 -24.64
N LYS A 2 17.63 -10.32 -23.90
CA LYS A 2 18.28 -9.84 -22.67
C LYS A 2 17.72 -10.65 -21.51
N GLY A 3 18.59 -11.42 -20.84
CA GLY A 3 18.24 -12.30 -19.73
C GLY A 3 17.57 -11.54 -18.59
N PHE A 4 16.55 -12.18 -18.01
CA PHE A 4 16.02 -11.75 -16.72
C PHE A 4 17.17 -11.69 -15.69
N PRO A 5 17.22 -10.67 -14.82
CA PRO A 5 18.25 -10.63 -13.79
C PRO A 5 18.04 -11.83 -12.87
N GLU A 6 19.05 -12.69 -12.79
CA GLU A 6 19.08 -13.80 -11.84
C GLU A 6 18.83 -13.28 -10.42
N MET A 7 17.91 -13.93 -9.71
CA MET A 7 17.65 -13.65 -8.30
C MET A 7 18.92 -13.94 -7.49
N THR A 8 19.71 -12.91 -7.22
CA THR A 8 20.95 -13.03 -6.45
C THR A 8 20.61 -13.45 -5.01
N GLY A 9 21.26 -14.50 -4.50
CA GLY A 9 20.99 -15.09 -3.17
C GLY A 9 20.99 -14.09 -2.01
N GLY A 10 21.64 -12.93 -2.16
CA GLY A 10 21.60 -11.84 -1.19
C GLY A 10 20.20 -11.24 -0.94
N ARG A 11 19.31 -11.23 -1.94
CA ARG A 11 17.93 -10.73 -1.76
C ARG A 11 17.07 -11.72 -0.97
N ILE A 12 17.26 -13.02 -1.19
CA ILE A 12 16.58 -14.08 -0.45
C ILE A 12 17.04 -14.06 1.01
N ALA A 13 18.36 -13.92 1.25
CA ALA A 13 18.91 -13.76 2.59
C ALA A 13 18.33 -12.53 3.32
N LEU A 14 18.13 -11.42 2.62
CA LEU A 14 17.53 -10.21 3.20
C LEU A 14 16.07 -10.43 3.61
N PHE A 15 15.26 -11.13 2.79
CA PHE A 15 13.87 -11.47 3.13
C PHE A 15 13.79 -12.46 4.31
N VAL A 16 14.70 -13.43 4.37
CA VAL A 16 14.79 -14.37 5.50
C VAL A 16 15.23 -13.65 6.77
N LEU A 17 16.18 -12.72 6.69
CA LEU A 17 16.64 -11.91 7.82
C LEU A 17 15.52 -10.98 8.33
N ALA A 18 14.81 -10.31 7.42
CA ALA A 18 13.65 -9.49 7.75
C ALA A 18 12.53 -10.33 8.38
N GLY A 19 12.24 -11.51 7.81
CA GLY A 19 11.29 -12.47 8.39
C GLY A 19 11.72 -12.96 9.78
N GLY A 20 13.01 -13.20 10.00
CA GLY A 20 13.57 -13.61 11.29
C GLY A 20 13.52 -12.50 12.35
N ILE A 21 13.81 -11.25 11.98
CA ILE A 21 13.68 -10.08 12.87
C ILE A 21 12.21 -9.85 13.24
N VAL A 22 11.29 -10.02 12.28
CA VAL A 22 9.86 -9.94 12.58
C VAL A 22 9.46 -11.10 13.50
N ALA A 23 9.87 -12.33 13.23
CA ALA A 23 9.56 -13.46 14.12
C ALA A 23 10.09 -13.25 15.55
N LEU A 24 11.30 -12.69 15.72
CA LEU A 24 11.87 -12.39 17.04
C LEU A 24 11.15 -11.24 17.77
N THR A 25 10.71 -10.22 17.04
CA THR A 25 9.98 -9.07 17.62
C THR A 25 8.51 -9.36 17.87
N GLN A 26 7.94 -10.39 17.21
CA GLN A 26 6.52 -10.78 17.31
C GLN A 26 6.25 -12.01 18.18
N PHE A 27 7.21 -12.94 18.28
CA PHE A 27 7.03 -14.20 19.03
C PHE A 27 8.14 -14.44 20.06
N GLY A 28 9.13 -13.54 20.16
CA GLY A 28 10.15 -13.59 21.19
C GLY A 28 9.66 -13.04 22.53
N PRO A 29 10.44 -13.20 23.61
CA PRO A 29 10.10 -12.70 24.95
C PRO A 29 9.94 -11.17 25.05
N LEU A 30 10.26 -10.41 23.99
CA LEU A 30 10.02 -8.98 23.85
C LEU A 30 8.63 -8.64 23.30
N ALA A 31 7.93 -9.62 22.70
CA ALA A 31 6.63 -9.44 22.09
C ALA A 31 5.53 -9.53 23.15
N LYS A 32 5.15 -8.39 23.72
CA LYS A 32 3.85 -8.29 24.38
C LYS A 32 2.80 -8.11 23.29
N ASP A 33 1.97 -9.14 23.13
CA ASP A 33 0.64 -9.08 22.53
C ASP A 33 0.51 -8.96 21.00
N GLY A 34 1.54 -9.16 20.18
CA GLY A 34 1.42 -9.34 18.70
C GLY A 34 0.89 -8.15 17.88
N GLY A 35 0.44 -7.05 18.52
CA GLY A 35 -0.10 -5.87 17.86
C GLY A 35 0.94 -5.05 17.07
N SER A 36 2.23 -5.26 17.30
CA SER A 36 3.28 -4.58 16.56
C SER A 36 3.40 -5.09 15.11
N LEU A 37 3.08 -6.37 14.84
CA LEU A 37 2.98 -6.88 13.47
C LEU A 37 1.83 -6.23 12.72
N LEU A 38 0.67 -6.14 13.37
CA LEU A 38 -0.51 -5.50 12.81
C LEU A 38 -0.18 -4.07 12.37
N LEU A 39 0.43 -3.29 13.26
CA LEU A 39 0.84 -1.91 12.97
C LEU A 39 1.82 -1.83 11.80
N ALA A 40 2.82 -2.72 11.78
CA ALA A 40 3.78 -2.77 10.69
C ALA A 40 3.13 -3.13 9.35
N LEU A 41 2.23 -4.11 9.34
CA LEU A 41 1.48 -4.51 8.15
C LEU A 41 0.58 -3.38 7.66
N LEU A 42 -0.16 -2.72 8.56
CA LEU A 42 -0.99 -1.56 8.24
C LEU A 42 -0.14 -0.47 7.56
N PHE A 43 0.95 -0.05 8.22
CA PHE A 43 1.80 1.01 7.68
C PHE A 43 2.40 0.66 6.31
N TRP A 44 3.06 -0.50 6.21
CA TRP A 44 3.78 -0.85 4.99
C TRP A 44 2.84 -1.17 3.82
N ALA A 45 1.73 -1.88 4.05
CA ALA A 45 0.75 -2.14 3.01
C ALA A 45 0.16 -0.83 2.48
N THR A 46 -0.26 0.06 3.37
CA THR A 46 -0.81 1.38 3.03
C THR A 46 0.17 2.21 2.21
N VAL A 47 1.44 2.28 2.61
CA VAL A 47 2.45 3.04 1.86
C VAL A 47 2.74 2.41 0.49
N ILE A 48 2.95 1.09 0.42
CA ILE A 48 3.31 0.40 -0.82
C ILE A 48 2.15 0.50 -1.83
N GLU A 49 0.93 0.17 -1.41
CA GLU A 49 -0.23 0.23 -2.28
C GLU A 49 -0.50 1.66 -2.78
N GLY A 50 -0.30 2.66 -1.90
CA GLY A 50 -0.44 4.08 -2.19
C GLY A 50 0.51 4.57 -3.28
N CYS A 51 1.77 4.12 -3.27
CA CYS A 51 2.76 4.47 -4.29
C CYS A 51 2.32 4.03 -5.69
N ILE A 52 1.83 2.79 -5.79
CA ILE A 52 1.36 2.23 -7.06
C ILE A 52 0.04 2.91 -7.46
N ALA A 53 -0.84 3.21 -6.50
CA ALA A 53 -2.12 3.86 -6.73
C ALA A 53 -1.96 5.28 -7.28
N VAL A 54 -1.01 6.06 -6.78
CA VAL A 54 -0.66 7.38 -7.32
C VAL A 54 -0.25 7.27 -8.80
N VAL A 55 0.61 6.30 -9.15
CA VAL A 55 1.03 6.09 -10.55
C VAL A 55 -0.13 5.61 -11.42
N ALA A 56 -0.98 4.72 -10.90
CA ALA A 56 -2.16 4.23 -11.61
C ALA A 56 -3.17 5.35 -11.89
N ALA A 57 -3.47 6.18 -10.89
CA ALA A 57 -4.34 7.33 -11.03
C ALA A 57 -3.78 8.32 -12.06
N CYS A 58 -2.49 8.65 -11.98
CA CYS A 58 -1.83 9.54 -12.93
C CYS A 58 -1.85 8.99 -14.37
N THR A 59 -1.76 7.67 -14.53
CA THR A 59 -1.85 7.00 -15.84
C THR A 59 -3.24 7.22 -16.46
N LEU A 60 -4.31 7.10 -15.67
CA LEU A 60 -5.68 7.28 -16.16
C LEU A 60 -5.98 8.73 -16.56
N ILE A 61 -5.51 9.70 -15.78
CA ILE A 61 -5.72 11.14 -16.06
C ILE A 61 -4.65 11.74 -16.98
N LYS A 62 -3.71 10.91 -17.47
CA LYS A 62 -2.57 11.32 -18.33
C LYS A 62 -1.73 12.47 -17.71
N ALA A 63 -1.59 12.44 -16.39
CA ALA A 63 -0.78 13.40 -15.66
C ALA A 63 0.72 13.14 -15.86
N LYS A 64 1.50 14.23 -15.91
CA LYS A 64 2.95 14.18 -16.14
C LYS A 64 3.80 14.34 -14.88
N TRP A 65 3.24 14.88 -13.79
CA TRP A 65 4.02 15.24 -12.59
C TRP A 65 4.64 14.06 -11.82
N VAL A 66 4.13 12.83 -11.99
CA VAL A 66 4.74 11.62 -11.39
C VAL A 66 5.76 10.97 -12.32
N ALA A 67 5.92 11.45 -13.56
CA ALA A 67 6.74 10.77 -14.56
C ALA A 67 8.22 10.61 -14.12
N SER A 68 8.76 11.62 -13.44
CA SER A 68 10.15 11.66 -12.94
C SER A 68 10.47 10.63 -11.85
N VAL A 69 9.45 10.18 -11.09
CA VAL A 69 9.60 9.19 -10.00
C VAL A 69 8.77 7.92 -10.23
N LYS A 70 8.18 7.78 -11.43
CA LYS A 70 7.26 6.68 -11.81
C LYS A 70 7.91 5.32 -11.56
N ARG A 71 9.17 5.17 -11.96
CA ARG A 71 9.87 3.89 -11.95
C ARG A 71 10.14 3.44 -10.51
N GLU A 72 10.49 4.38 -9.65
CA GLU A 72 10.82 4.18 -8.24
C GLU A 72 9.55 3.83 -7.46
N LEU A 73 8.46 4.56 -7.69
CA LEU A 73 7.16 4.25 -7.08
C LEU A 73 6.58 2.92 -7.52
N LEU A 74 6.84 2.47 -8.76
CA LEU A 74 6.43 1.14 -9.19
C LEU A 74 7.38 0.06 -8.65
N SER A 75 8.63 0.37 -8.37
CA SER A 75 9.64 -0.62 -7.95
C SER A 75 9.30 -1.35 -6.64
N VAL A 76 8.41 -0.77 -5.82
CA VAL A 76 7.98 -1.36 -4.54
C VAL A 76 6.96 -2.50 -4.70
N HIS A 77 6.38 -2.71 -5.90
CA HIS A 77 5.34 -3.72 -6.11
C HIS A 77 5.70 -5.16 -5.65
N PRO A 78 6.97 -5.65 -5.70
CA PRO A 78 7.30 -6.98 -5.19
C PRO A 78 7.12 -7.09 -3.66
N LEU A 79 7.19 -5.98 -2.93
CA LEU A 79 7.02 -5.96 -1.48
C LEU A 79 5.59 -6.29 -1.07
N LEU A 80 4.59 -6.10 -1.93
CA LEU A 80 3.21 -6.56 -1.64
C LEU A 80 3.11 -8.07 -1.48
N LEU A 81 3.91 -8.85 -2.21
CA LEU A 81 3.97 -10.30 -2.01
C LEU A 81 4.56 -10.63 -0.63
N PHE A 82 5.60 -9.91 -0.23
CA PHE A 82 6.19 -10.05 1.10
C PHE A 82 5.17 -9.71 2.20
N VAL A 83 4.44 -8.61 2.07
CA VAL A 83 3.35 -8.22 2.98
C VAL A 83 2.25 -9.29 3.02
N SER A 84 1.87 -9.85 1.86
CA SER A 84 0.85 -10.91 1.77
C SER A 84 1.27 -12.16 2.55
N VAL A 85 2.54 -12.58 2.42
CA VAL A 85 3.07 -13.73 3.17
C VAL A 85 3.20 -13.37 4.66
N LEU A 86 3.65 -12.16 4.97
CA LEU A 86 3.84 -11.72 6.34
C LEU A 86 2.51 -11.62 7.11
N PHE A 87 1.42 -11.28 6.42
CA PHE A 87 0.07 -11.29 6.98
C PHE A 87 -0.32 -12.65 7.56
N LEU A 88 0.14 -13.78 6.99
CA LEU A 88 -0.17 -15.10 7.53
C LEU A 88 0.41 -15.31 8.95
N PHE A 89 1.48 -14.62 9.29
CA PHE A 89 2.04 -14.63 10.65
C PHE A 89 1.19 -13.87 11.66
N LEU A 90 0.19 -13.09 11.22
CA LEU A 90 -0.77 -12.45 12.11
C LEU A 90 -1.79 -13.45 12.69
N MET A 91 -1.87 -14.67 12.16
CA MET A 91 -2.89 -15.67 12.55
C MET A 91 -3.03 -15.92 14.06
N PRO A 92 -1.95 -15.97 14.87
CA PRO A 92 -2.08 -16.11 16.33
C PRO A 92 -2.69 -14.87 16.99
N PHE A 93 -2.37 -13.66 16.48
CA PHE A 93 -2.92 -12.41 17.00
C PHE A 93 -4.43 -12.28 16.71
N VAL A 94 -4.94 -12.95 15.67
CA VAL A 94 -6.38 -12.97 15.37
C VAL A 94 -7.21 -13.51 16.54
N ASP A 95 -6.64 -14.37 17.39
CA ASP A 95 -7.32 -14.90 18.58
C ASP A 95 -7.56 -13.83 19.66
N SER A 96 -6.90 -12.67 19.56
CA SER A 96 -7.08 -11.53 20.47
C SER A 96 -8.26 -10.63 20.10
N TYR A 97 -8.92 -10.85 18.95
CA TYR A 97 -10.03 -10.00 18.53
C TYR A 97 -11.30 -10.27 19.36
N PRO A 98 -12.10 -9.25 19.73
CA PRO A 98 -13.29 -9.42 20.58
C PRO A 98 -14.45 -10.22 19.96
N TRP A 99 -14.41 -10.44 18.65
CA TRP A 99 -15.45 -11.20 17.93
C TRP A 99 -15.17 -12.71 17.89
N VAL A 100 -14.01 -13.18 18.37
CA VAL A 100 -13.67 -14.61 18.41
C VAL A 100 -14.68 -15.36 19.27
N GLY A 101 -15.21 -16.47 18.73
CA GLY A 101 -16.23 -17.29 19.38
C GLY A 101 -17.68 -16.83 19.16
N ARG A 102 -17.91 -15.75 18.40
CA ARG A 102 -19.25 -15.34 17.98
C ARG A 102 -19.70 -16.07 16.72
N GLU A 103 -21.00 -16.25 16.58
CA GLU A 103 -21.60 -16.83 15.37
C GLU A 103 -21.61 -15.83 14.22
N GLY A 104 -21.18 -16.27 13.03
CA GLY A 104 -21.27 -15.48 11.81
C GLY A 104 -20.15 -15.80 10.82
N ILE A 105 -20.51 -15.90 9.53
CA ILE A 105 -19.55 -16.22 8.46
C ILE A 105 -18.44 -15.17 8.38
N TRP A 106 -18.77 -13.89 8.59
CA TRP A 106 -17.78 -12.80 8.50
C TRP A 106 -16.71 -12.84 9.61
N PHE A 107 -17.01 -13.40 10.78
CA PHE A 107 -16.04 -13.45 11.89
C PHE A 107 -15.49 -14.85 12.13
N ASP A 108 -15.70 -15.76 11.17
CA ASP A 108 -14.96 -17.01 11.14
C ASP A 108 -13.46 -16.72 10.90
N LYS A 109 -12.60 -17.28 11.75
CA LYS A 109 -11.15 -17.05 11.69
C LYS A 109 -10.55 -17.49 10.35
N GLY A 110 -11.00 -18.63 9.81
CA GLY A 110 -10.53 -19.15 8.52
C GLY A 110 -10.92 -18.23 7.37
N PHE A 111 -12.17 -17.77 7.35
CA PHE A 111 -12.67 -16.83 6.36
C PHE A 111 -12.02 -15.44 6.47
N PHE A 112 -11.81 -14.93 7.68
CA PHE A 112 -11.07 -13.69 7.94
C PHE A 112 -9.66 -13.73 7.34
N VAL A 113 -8.87 -14.75 7.70
CA VAL A 113 -7.49 -14.88 7.21
C VAL A 113 -7.48 -15.13 5.70
N GLY A 114 -8.34 -16.04 5.22
CA GLY A 114 -8.42 -16.40 3.80
C GLY A 114 -8.73 -15.21 2.90
N ARG A 115 -9.76 -14.42 3.22
CA ARG A 115 -10.14 -13.27 2.38
C ARG A 115 -9.05 -12.21 2.33
N ASN A 116 -8.45 -11.88 3.48
CA ASN A 116 -7.48 -10.80 3.59
C ASN A 116 -6.18 -11.17 2.87
N PHE A 117 -5.77 -12.43 3.01
CA PHE A 117 -4.66 -12.98 2.22
C PHE A 117 -4.95 -12.93 0.72
N VAL A 118 -6.14 -13.34 0.28
CA VAL A 118 -6.53 -13.31 -1.15
C VAL A 118 -6.58 -11.87 -1.67
N LEU A 119 -7.11 -10.91 -0.91
CA LEU A 119 -7.14 -9.51 -1.31
C LEU A 119 -5.75 -8.90 -1.47
N LEU A 120 -4.84 -9.14 -0.51
CA LEU A 120 -3.44 -8.70 -0.61
C LEU A 120 -2.73 -9.37 -1.80
N LEU A 121 -3.00 -10.65 -2.06
CA LEU A 121 -2.45 -11.36 -3.20
C LEU A 121 -2.98 -10.79 -4.52
N LEU A 122 -4.28 -10.46 -4.60
CA LEU A 122 -4.87 -9.79 -5.76
C LEU A 122 -4.28 -8.39 -5.96
N ALA A 123 -4.04 -7.64 -4.89
CA ALA A 123 -3.36 -6.35 -4.93
C ALA A 123 -1.95 -6.51 -5.51
N TYR A 124 -1.19 -7.51 -5.05
CA TYR A 124 0.12 -7.84 -5.63
C TYR A 124 0.04 -8.21 -7.13
N LEU A 125 -0.87 -9.09 -7.52
CA LEU A 125 -0.97 -9.57 -8.91
C LEU A 125 -1.35 -8.45 -9.87
N THR A 126 -2.32 -7.63 -9.50
CA THR A 126 -2.76 -6.48 -10.29
C THR A 126 -1.70 -5.38 -10.33
N ALA A 127 -1.05 -5.08 -9.20
CA ALA A 127 0.09 -4.16 -9.13
C ALA A 127 1.23 -4.61 -10.04
N ARG A 128 1.63 -5.88 -9.97
CA ARG A 128 2.67 -6.45 -10.81
C ARG A 128 2.31 -6.34 -12.30
N ARG A 129 1.07 -6.68 -12.66
CA ARG A 129 0.62 -6.60 -14.06
C ARG A 129 0.63 -5.17 -14.58
N PHE A 130 0.15 -4.22 -13.77
CA PHE A 130 0.16 -2.80 -14.08
C PHE A 130 1.60 -2.25 -14.18
N ALA A 131 2.47 -2.56 -13.22
CA ALA A 131 3.85 -2.10 -13.22
C ALA A 131 4.63 -2.58 -14.45
N ILE A 132 4.44 -3.84 -14.87
CA ILE A 132 5.05 -4.37 -16.10
C ILE A 132 4.52 -3.64 -17.34
N ALA A 133 3.19 -3.45 -17.43
CA ALA A 133 2.57 -2.73 -18.56
C ALA A 133 3.08 -1.29 -18.65
N SER A 134 3.12 -0.59 -17.51
CA SER A 134 3.50 0.82 -17.41
C SER A 134 5.00 1.04 -17.67
N ASN A 135 5.87 0.09 -17.31
CA ASN A 135 7.31 0.17 -17.59
C ASN A 135 7.67 -0.15 -19.04
N LYS A 136 6.85 -0.94 -19.74
CA LYS A 136 7.03 -1.29 -21.16
C LYS A 136 6.22 -0.40 -22.10
N ASP A 137 5.43 0.51 -21.55
CA ASP A 137 4.44 1.31 -22.28
C ASP A 137 3.53 0.44 -23.18
N GLU A 138 3.08 -0.70 -22.66
CA GLU A 138 2.16 -1.62 -23.34
C GLU A 138 0.81 -0.94 -23.62
N GLU A 139 0.23 -1.21 -24.79
CA GLU A 139 -1.17 -0.88 -25.07
C GLU A 139 -2.09 -1.57 -24.05
N GLY A 140 -2.99 -0.79 -23.41
CA GLY A 140 -3.89 -1.29 -22.38
C GLY A 140 -3.40 -1.15 -20.94
N ARG A 141 -2.27 -0.47 -20.69
CA ARG A 141 -1.83 -0.11 -19.32
C ARG A 141 -2.90 0.63 -18.51
N GLU A 142 -3.76 1.43 -19.15
CA GLU A 142 -4.86 2.15 -18.51
C GLU A 142 -5.91 1.17 -17.95
N ARG A 143 -6.19 0.06 -18.65
CA ARG A 143 -7.09 -0.98 -18.14
C ARG A 143 -6.53 -1.65 -16.89
N PHE A 144 -5.22 -1.94 -16.88
CA PHE A 144 -4.57 -2.51 -15.70
C PHE A 144 -4.48 -1.50 -14.55
N ALA A 145 -4.29 -0.22 -14.84
CA ALA A 145 -4.33 0.85 -13.85
C ALA A 145 -5.71 0.94 -13.18
N ALA A 146 -6.78 0.94 -13.97
CA ALA A 146 -8.15 0.94 -13.45
C ALA A 146 -8.44 -0.32 -12.61
N LEU A 147 -8.06 -1.50 -13.11
CA LEU A 147 -8.22 -2.76 -12.37
C LEU A 147 -7.48 -2.72 -11.03
N TYR A 148 -6.22 -2.24 -11.02
CA TYR A 148 -5.46 -2.08 -9.79
C TYR A 148 -6.15 -1.12 -8.81
N LEU A 149 -6.66 0.03 -9.28
CA LEU A 149 -7.34 0.98 -8.41
C LEU A 149 -8.61 0.42 -7.75
N PHE A 150 -9.38 -0.42 -8.45
CA PHE A 150 -10.52 -1.11 -7.83
C PHE A 150 -10.07 -2.08 -6.73
N VAL A 151 -9.02 -2.86 -6.99
CA VAL A 151 -8.47 -3.79 -5.99
C VAL A 151 -7.85 -3.05 -4.82
N PHE A 152 -7.16 -1.94 -5.08
CA PHE A 152 -6.59 -1.05 -4.08
C PHE A 152 -7.65 -0.51 -3.11
N VAL A 153 -8.74 0.07 -3.64
CA VAL A 153 -9.83 0.59 -2.80
C VAL A 153 -10.45 -0.53 -1.95
N ALA A 154 -10.66 -1.71 -2.54
CA ALA A 154 -11.15 -2.87 -1.81
C ALA A 154 -10.15 -3.33 -0.71
N SER A 155 -8.87 -3.49 -1.05
CA SER A 155 -7.81 -3.90 -0.12
C SER A 155 -7.74 -2.98 1.09
N GLN A 156 -7.60 -1.66 0.85
CA GLN A 156 -7.54 -0.66 1.91
C GLN A 156 -8.81 -0.60 2.76
N SER A 157 -9.99 -0.74 2.14
CA SER A 157 -11.25 -0.75 2.88
C SER A 157 -11.37 -1.97 3.79
N PHE A 158 -10.96 -3.15 3.30
CA PHE A 158 -10.96 -4.36 4.11
C PHE A 158 -9.91 -4.31 5.22
N MET A 159 -8.72 -3.77 4.98
CA MET A 159 -7.76 -3.49 6.06
C MET A 159 -8.39 -2.58 7.13
N ALA A 160 -9.11 -1.53 6.73
CA ALA A 160 -9.79 -0.64 7.66
C ALA A 160 -10.85 -1.38 8.50
N PHE A 161 -11.71 -2.16 7.86
CA PHE A 161 -12.84 -2.83 8.51
C PHE A 161 -12.42 -4.08 9.30
N ASP A 162 -11.65 -4.96 8.69
CA ASP A 162 -11.26 -6.23 9.28
C ASP A 162 -10.11 -6.04 10.26
N TRP A 163 -9.09 -5.24 9.95
CA TRP A 163 -7.88 -5.21 10.78
C TRP A 163 -7.99 -4.20 11.92
N VAL A 164 -8.63 -3.05 11.68
CA VAL A 164 -8.68 -1.95 12.65
C VAL A 164 -10.04 -1.84 13.32
N MET A 165 -11.12 -1.64 12.56
CA MET A 165 -12.46 -1.44 13.12
C MET A 165 -12.91 -2.64 13.96
N SER A 166 -12.63 -3.86 13.51
CA SER A 166 -13.05 -5.08 14.22
C SER A 166 -12.33 -5.32 15.56
N LEU A 167 -11.21 -4.64 15.84
CA LEU A 167 -10.57 -4.65 17.18
C LEU A 167 -11.47 -4.03 18.25
N ALA A 168 -12.36 -3.11 17.85
CA ALA A 168 -13.31 -2.43 18.72
C ALA A 168 -14.75 -2.96 18.52
N TYR A 169 -14.90 -4.19 18.02
CA TYR A 169 -16.22 -4.79 17.80
C TYR A 169 -17.12 -4.66 19.05
N PRO A 170 -18.42 -4.26 18.91
CA PRO A 170 -19.19 -4.12 17.67
C PRO A 170 -19.22 -2.71 17.07
N TRP A 171 -18.24 -1.85 17.37
CA TRP A 171 -18.20 -0.50 16.79
C TRP A 171 -18.13 -0.53 15.26
N ILE A 172 -18.93 0.32 14.60
CA ILE A 172 -19.02 0.41 13.14
C ILE A 172 -18.85 1.86 12.72
N ASN A 173 -18.01 2.08 11.71
CA ASN A 173 -17.84 3.36 11.04
C ASN A 173 -17.69 3.14 9.54
N THR A 174 -18.69 3.58 8.77
CA THR A 174 -18.74 3.39 7.32
C THR A 174 -17.70 4.21 6.57
N LEU A 175 -17.23 5.31 7.17
CA LEU A 175 -16.24 6.21 6.57
C LEU A 175 -14.80 5.67 6.71
N MET A 176 -14.58 4.69 7.60
CA MET A 176 -13.27 4.12 7.90
C MET A 176 -12.55 3.58 6.66
N GLY A 177 -13.26 2.87 5.77
CA GLY A 177 -12.67 2.40 4.51
C GLY A 177 -12.24 3.53 3.58
N GLY A 178 -13.09 4.56 3.48
CA GLY A 178 -12.81 5.82 2.78
C GLY A 178 -11.54 6.50 3.26
N TYR A 179 -11.44 6.60 4.58
CA TYR A 179 -10.31 7.23 5.26
C TYR A 179 -8.98 6.51 4.96
N PHE A 180 -8.97 5.17 4.98
CA PHE A 180 -7.75 4.38 4.78
C PHE A 180 -7.19 4.49 3.36
N PHE A 181 -8.02 4.39 2.32
CA PHE A 181 -7.48 4.50 0.97
C PHE A 181 -7.06 5.93 0.61
N ILE A 182 -7.70 6.95 1.21
CA ILE A 182 -7.26 8.35 1.07
C ILE A 182 -5.93 8.57 1.80
N GLU A 183 -5.77 8.03 3.00
CA GLU A 183 -4.48 8.05 3.72
C GLU A 183 -3.38 7.36 2.90
N SER A 184 -3.68 6.20 2.31
CA SER A 184 -2.75 5.50 1.43
C SER A 184 -2.32 6.34 0.23
N LEU A 185 -3.28 6.97 -0.47
CA LEU A 185 -2.97 7.88 -1.59
C LEU A 185 -2.14 9.08 -1.13
N PHE A 186 -2.49 9.67 0.01
CA PHE A 186 -1.74 10.76 0.62
C PHE A 186 -0.29 10.35 0.92
N GLY A 187 -0.08 9.17 1.51
CA GLY A 187 1.24 8.58 1.74
C GLY A 187 2.03 8.33 0.45
N GLY A 188 1.35 7.91 -0.63
CA GLY A 188 1.95 7.78 -1.95
C GLY A 188 2.47 9.10 -2.51
N PHE A 189 1.72 10.20 -2.38
CA PHE A 189 2.18 11.54 -2.77
C PHE A 189 3.34 12.02 -1.91
N ALA A 190 3.30 11.74 -0.61
CA ALA A 190 4.40 12.07 0.31
C ALA A 190 5.69 11.37 -0.11
N LEU A 191 5.64 10.06 -0.39
CA LEU A 191 6.82 9.32 -0.86
C LEU A 191 7.29 9.81 -2.24
N SER A 192 6.38 10.18 -3.13
CA SER A 192 6.72 10.78 -4.43
C SER A 192 7.55 12.05 -4.26
N GLY A 193 7.13 12.94 -3.35
CA GLY A 193 7.87 14.17 -3.04
C GLY A 193 9.23 13.91 -2.40
N ILE A 194 9.30 12.97 -1.46
CA ILE A 194 10.56 12.53 -0.85
C ILE A 194 11.54 12.00 -1.91
N LEU A 195 11.09 11.06 -2.75
CA LEU A 195 11.89 10.49 -3.83
C LEU A 195 12.35 11.55 -4.83
N TYR A 196 11.46 12.48 -5.19
CA TYR A 196 11.83 13.59 -6.07
C TYR A 196 12.95 14.43 -5.45
N ALA A 197 12.84 14.81 -4.18
CA ALA A 197 13.86 15.61 -3.50
C ALA A 197 15.21 14.87 -3.40
N PHE A 198 15.20 13.56 -3.14
CA PHE A 198 16.44 12.77 -3.06
C PHE A 198 17.10 12.53 -4.42
N LEU A 199 16.32 12.25 -5.47
CA LEU A 199 16.84 11.87 -6.79
C LEU A 199 17.13 13.08 -7.69
N HIS A 200 16.38 14.16 -7.50
CA HIS A 200 16.40 15.37 -8.34
C HIS A 200 16.71 16.64 -7.53
N GLY A 201 17.34 16.50 -6.36
CA GLY A 201 17.79 17.61 -5.49
C GLY A 201 18.86 18.52 -6.12
N ARG A 202 19.23 18.30 -7.38
CA ARG A 202 19.95 19.24 -8.25
C ARG A 202 19.06 19.50 -9.48
N PRO A 203 18.89 20.76 -9.92
CA PRO A 203 17.94 21.10 -10.98
C PRO A 203 18.23 20.28 -12.24
N ALA A 204 17.35 19.32 -12.56
CA ALA A 204 17.37 18.63 -13.84
C ALA A 204 16.73 19.52 -14.91
N PRO A 205 17.18 19.42 -16.18
CA PRO A 205 16.84 20.39 -17.22
C PRO A 205 15.34 20.38 -17.45
N THR A 206 14.75 21.58 -17.39
CA THR A 206 13.39 21.90 -17.78
C THR A 206 12.96 21.03 -18.97
N HIS A 207 11.98 20.15 -18.75
CA HIS A 207 11.36 19.40 -19.84
C HIS A 207 10.49 20.37 -20.65
N GLY A 208 11.09 20.96 -21.68
CA GLY A 208 10.42 21.76 -22.68
C GLY A 208 10.22 23.25 -22.34
N PRO A 209 9.81 24.05 -23.34
CA PRO A 209 9.79 25.52 -23.31
C PRO A 209 8.89 26.17 -22.24
N GLU A 210 8.15 25.40 -21.43
CA GLU A 210 7.17 25.91 -20.46
C GLU A 210 7.50 25.64 -18.97
N GLY A 211 8.68 25.10 -18.63
CA GLY A 211 9.27 25.24 -17.29
C GLY A 211 8.38 24.88 -16.07
N ARG A 212 7.51 23.87 -16.17
CA ARG A 212 6.68 23.42 -15.04
C ARG A 212 7.45 22.42 -14.18
N SER A 213 7.52 22.68 -12.87
CA SER A 213 8.23 21.82 -11.92
C SER A 213 7.29 20.74 -11.37
N ASP A 214 7.60 19.47 -11.63
CA ASP A 214 6.90 18.30 -11.07
C ASP A 214 6.75 18.41 -9.54
N LEU A 215 7.76 18.96 -8.86
CA LEU A 215 7.74 19.16 -7.41
C LEU A 215 6.63 20.10 -6.95
N LYS A 216 6.33 21.15 -7.72
CA LYS A 216 5.26 22.10 -7.39
C LYS A 216 3.90 21.41 -7.45
N ASP A 217 3.66 20.64 -8.50
CA ASP A 217 2.40 19.91 -8.66
C ASP A 217 2.26 18.81 -7.59
N ILE A 218 3.34 18.09 -7.25
CA ILE A 218 3.36 17.13 -6.13
C ILE A 218 3.06 17.83 -4.80
N ALA A 219 3.64 18.99 -4.53
CA ALA A 219 3.41 19.74 -3.29
C ALA A 219 1.95 20.22 -3.16
N ILE A 220 1.34 20.69 -4.26
CA ILE A 220 -0.08 21.08 -4.28
C ILE A 220 -0.97 19.88 -3.99
N LEU A 221 -0.69 18.72 -4.59
CA LEU A 221 -1.45 17.49 -4.33
C LEU A 221 -1.28 17.03 -2.89
N LEU A 222 -0.06 17.03 -2.36
CA LEU A 222 0.21 16.66 -0.97
C LEU A 222 -0.58 17.55 0.00
N PHE A 223 -0.62 18.86 -0.26
CA PHE A 223 -1.40 19.80 0.53
C PHE A 223 -2.91 19.59 0.40
N GLY A 224 -3.41 19.34 -0.81
CA GLY A 224 -4.84 19.06 -1.03
C GLY A 224 -5.28 17.77 -0.32
N PHE A 225 -4.49 16.70 -0.42
CA PHE A 225 -4.77 15.43 0.24
C PHE A 225 -4.62 15.51 1.76
N SER A 226 -3.74 16.36 2.31
CA SER A 226 -3.65 16.55 3.76
C SER A 226 -4.90 17.24 4.33
N ILE A 227 -5.44 18.23 3.63
CA ILE A 227 -6.73 18.86 3.99
C ILE A 227 -7.87 17.85 3.89
N LEU A 228 -7.92 17.07 2.81
CA LEU A 228 -8.94 16.03 2.63
C LEU A 228 -8.88 15.00 3.76
N TRP A 229 -7.68 14.49 4.07
CA TRP A 229 -7.47 13.53 5.15
C TRP A 229 -7.90 14.11 6.51
N ALA A 230 -7.52 15.35 6.82
CA ALA A 230 -7.94 16.02 8.05
C ALA A 230 -9.47 16.20 8.11
N GLY A 231 -10.09 16.58 6.99
CA GLY A 231 -11.54 16.69 6.87
C GLY A 231 -12.25 15.37 7.15
N LEU A 232 -11.74 14.25 6.61
CA LEU A 232 -12.26 12.92 6.89
C LEU A 232 -12.04 12.48 8.34
N PHE A 233 -10.91 12.84 8.95
CA PHE A 233 -10.68 12.59 10.37
C PHE A 233 -11.73 13.29 11.24
N PHE A 234 -11.96 14.59 11.02
CA PHE A 234 -12.96 15.34 11.78
C PHE A 234 -14.40 14.86 11.50
N ALA A 235 -14.72 14.49 10.26
CA ALA A 235 -16.04 13.95 9.92
C ALA A 235 -16.35 12.61 10.59
N GLN A 236 -15.34 11.86 11.05
CA GLN A 236 -15.53 10.63 11.84
C GLN A 236 -15.68 10.91 13.34
N PHE A 237 -15.15 12.04 13.79
CA PHE A 237 -15.15 12.44 15.20
C PHE A 237 -16.42 13.20 15.60
N LEU A 238 -16.90 14.08 14.71
CA LEU A 238 -18.11 14.89 14.88
C LEU A 238 -19.38 14.07 14.62
#